data_AF-A0A8K0ICS2-F1
#
_entry.id   AF-A0A8K0ICS2-F1
#
_cell.length_a   1.000
_cell.length_b   1.000
_cell.length_c   1.000
_cell.angle_alpha   90.00
_cell.angle_beta   90.00
_cell.angle_gamma   90.00
#
_symmetry.space_group_name_H-M   'P 1'
#
loop_
_entity.id
_entity.type
_entity.pdbx_description
1 polymer ?
#
loop_
_entity_poly.entity_id
_entity_poly.type
_entity_poly.pdbx_seq_one_letter_code
_entity_poly.pdbx_strand_id
1 'polypeptide(L)'
;MDMESRLRTRDPDRAHVFFLPFSVVRMVQYIYPRDHHDMKPLRKTVLDYINLISGRYPYWNRSLGADHFMLSCHDWGPYASGGHHHLFFNSIRVLCNANTSEWFNASRDVSLPEMNVRSNVIKVGGPSASGRPMLAFFAGGNHGPVRPVLLKHWKDKDSDVQVHEYLPKGVSYVELMKKSKFCLCPSGYEVASPRIMEAIYYDCVPVTINANYVLPFSDVLNWKAFSVQVSVEDIPNLKNILMSISPRQYIRMQRRVKTVQRHFMMNGPPQRFDLYHMLLHSIWLRRLNVRIHPQD
;
A
#
# COMPACT_ATOMS: atom_id res chain seq x y z
N MET A 1 19.81 -24.53 -1.84
CA MET A 1 18.69 -24.73 -0.90
C MET A 1 17.73 -23.57 -1.14
N ASP A 2 16.62 -23.81 -1.85
CA ASP A 2 15.71 -22.75 -2.27
C ASP A 2 15.16 -21.99 -1.06
N MET A 3 15.36 -20.67 -1.05
CA MET A 3 14.93 -19.80 0.04
C MET A 3 13.40 -19.80 0.19
N GLU A 4 12.65 -20.13 -0.88
CA GLU A 4 11.21 -20.38 -0.84
C GLU A 4 10.82 -21.54 0.11
N SER A 5 11.69 -22.52 0.32
CA SER A 5 11.39 -23.70 1.16
C SER A 5 11.40 -23.43 2.66
N ARG A 6 11.98 -22.30 3.13
CA ARG A 6 12.05 -21.97 4.57
C ARG A 6 10.83 -21.24 5.09
N LEU A 7 10.13 -20.50 4.24
CA LEU A 7 9.02 -19.62 4.63
C LEU A 7 7.64 -20.16 4.18
N ARG A 8 7.63 -21.25 3.43
CA ARG A 8 6.41 -21.99 3.03
C ARG A 8 6.54 -23.45 3.44
N THR A 9 5.49 -23.98 4.05
CA THR A 9 5.34 -25.42 4.30
C THR A 9 4.08 -25.94 3.60
N ARG A 10 4.10 -27.23 3.22
CA ARG A 10 2.90 -27.96 2.79
C ARG A 10 2.31 -28.81 3.92
N ASP A 11 3.07 -29.00 4.99
CA ASP A 11 2.64 -29.64 6.22
C ASP A 11 1.91 -28.59 7.08
N PRO A 12 0.59 -28.72 7.27
CA PRO A 12 -0.22 -27.75 8.01
C PRO A 12 0.08 -27.72 9.52
N ASP A 13 0.63 -28.78 10.10
CA ASP A 13 1.01 -28.81 11.52
C ASP A 13 2.25 -27.97 11.80
N ARG A 14 3.05 -27.72 10.76
CA ARG A 14 4.21 -26.82 10.79
C ARG A 14 3.87 -25.39 10.39
N ALA A 15 2.63 -25.11 9.98
CA ALA A 15 2.22 -23.78 9.52
C ALA A 15 1.88 -22.86 10.70
N HIS A 16 2.53 -21.70 10.73
CA HIS A 16 2.24 -20.65 11.70
C HIS A 16 1.05 -19.77 11.30
N VAL A 17 0.83 -19.62 10.00
CA VAL A 17 -0.25 -18.84 9.39
C VAL A 17 -0.69 -19.51 8.09
N PHE A 18 -1.96 -19.35 7.71
CA PHE A 18 -2.54 -19.94 6.52
C PHE A 18 -2.96 -18.88 5.50
N PHE A 19 -2.51 -19.03 4.26
CA PHE A 19 -2.92 -18.14 3.19
C PHE A 19 -4.26 -18.59 2.59
N LEU A 20 -5.17 -17.65 2.36
CA LEU A 20 -6.44 -17.83 1.66
C LEU A 20 -6.31 -17.33 0.21
N PRO A 21 -6.02 -18.22 -0.77
CA PRO A 21 -5.64 -17.84 -2.14
C PRO A 21 -6.83 -17.45 -3.04
N PHE A 22 -7.79 -16.66 -2.55
CA PHE A 22 -8.81 -16.07 -3.42
C PHE A 22 -8.39 -14.68 -3.87
N SER A 23 -8.82 -14.26 -5.07
CA SER A 23 -8.47 -12.96 -5.65
C SER A 23 -9.69 -12.08 -5.82
N VAL A 24 -9.76 -10.99 -5.06
CA VAL A 24 -10.84 -9.99 -5.17
C VAL A 24 -10.89 -9.41 -6.59
N VAL A 25 -9.74 -9.11 -7.19
CA VAL A 25 -9.66 -8.62 -8.59
C VAL A 25 -10.33 -9.60 -9.57
N ARG A 26 -10.08 -10.90 -9.41
CA ARG A 26 -10.71 -11.93 -10.27
C ARG A 26 -12.22 -12.03 -10.02
N MET A 27 -12.66 -11.89 -8.77
CA MET A 27 -14.09 -11.85 -8.47
C MET A 27 -14.76 -10.63 -9.11
N VAL A 28 -14.13 -9.45 -9.06
CA VAL A 28 -14.65 -8.24 -9.73
C VAL A 28 -14.69 -8.42 -11.24
N GLN A 29 -13.71 -9.11 -11.82
CA GLN A 29 -13.65 -9.33 -13.26
C GLN A 29 -14.74 -10.31 -13.75
N TYR A 30 -15.03 -11.37 -12.99
CA TYR A 30 -15.81 -12.51 -13.48
C TYR A 30 -17.14 -12.76 -12.75
N ILE A 31 -17.34 -12.20 -11.57
CA ILE A 31 -18.50 -12.46 -10.71
C ILE A 31 -19.35 -11.20 -10.54
N TYR A 32 -18.74 -10.02 -10.51
CA TYR A 32 -19.46 -8.76 -10.29
C TYR A 32 -20.32 -8.35 -11.50
N PRO A 33 -21.65 -8.24 -11.36
CA PRO A 33 -22.55 -7.78 -12.42
C PRO A 33 -22.39 -6.26 -12.61
N ARG A 34 -21.93 -5.84 -13.79
CA ARG A 34 -21.61 -4.42 -14.09
C ARG A 34 -22.85 -3.54 -14.25
N ASP A 35 -23.98 -4.15 -14.55
CA ASP A 35 -25.28 -3.55 -14.84
C ASP A 35 -26.05 -3.13 -13.58
N HIS A 36 -25.83 -3.79 -12.44
CA HIS A 36 -26.69 -3.62 -11.26
C HIS A 36 -26.00 -3.04 -10.02
N HIS A 37 -24.69 -2.77 -10.08
CA HIS A 37 -23.89 -2.35 -8.92
C HIS A 37 -24.07 -3.25 -7.68
N ASP A 38 -24.48 -4.51 -7.87
CA ASP A 38 -24.73 -5.43 -6.78
C ASP A 38 -23.42 -6.13 -6.39
N MET A 39 -22.96 -5.81 -5.19
CA MET A 39 -21.74 -6.36 -4.63
C MET A 39 -21.98 -7.66 -3.84
N LYS A 40 -23.23 -8.05 -3.59
CA LYS A 40 -23.58 -9.29 -2.86
C LYS A 40 -22.92 -10.55 -3.42
N PRO A 41 -22.77 -10.73 -4.76
CA PRO A 41 -22.09 -11.90 -5.31
C PRO A 41 -20.67 -12.07 -4.77
N LEU A 42 -19.91 -10.97 -4.60
CA LEU A 42 -18.55 -11.02 -4.06
C LEU A 42 -18.53 -11.55 -2.62
N ARG A 43 -19.42 -11.03 -1.76
CA ARG A 43 -19.55 -11.47 -0.36
C ARG A 43 -20.02 -12.91 -0.27
N LYS A 44 -20.95 -13.32 -1.13
CA LYS A 44 -21.42 -14.70 -1.18
C LYS A 44 -20.30 -15.66 -1.58
N THR A 45 -19.51 -15.33 -2.59
CA THR A 45 -18.33 -16.14 -2.98
C THR A 45 -17.35 -16.30 -1.83
N VAL A 46 -17.06 -15.23 -1.09
CA VAL A 46 -16.18 -15.30 0.09
C VAL A 46 -16.81 -16.14 1.20
N LEU A 47 -18.10 -15.97 1.49
CA LEU A 47 -18.82 -16.78 2.47
C LEU A 47 -18.75 -18.27 2.13
N ASP A 48 -19.10 -18.64 0.90
CA ASP A 48 -19.10 -20.04 0.44
C ASP A 48 -17.69 -20.64 0.48
N TYR A 49 -16.67 -19.86 0.09
CA TYR A 49 -15.27 -20.28 0.19
C TYR A 49 -14.84 -20.56 1.63
N ILE A 50 -15.14 -19.64 2.56
CA ILE A 50 -14.76 -19.82 3.96
C ILE A 50 -15.54 -20.97 4.61
N ASN A 51 -16.82 -21.15 4.30
CA ASN A 51 -17.61 -22.29 4.77
C ASN A 51 -17.02 -23.63 4.30
N LEU A 52 -16.52 -23.69 3.06
CA LEU A 52 -15.82 -24.87 2.56
C LEU A 52 -14.54 -25.14 3.35
N ILE A 53 -13.73 -24.10 3.59
CA ILE A 53 -12.47 -24.23 4.34
C ILE A 53 -12.72 -24.64 5.79
N SER A 54 -13.67 -24.00 6.47
CA SER A 54 -13.99 -24.26 7.88
C SER A 54 -14.65 -25.61 8.12
N GLY A 55 -15.43 -26.11 7.16
CA GLY A 55 -16.05 -27.44 7.22
C GLY A 55 -15.09 -28.58 6.86
N ARG A 56 -14.06 -28.32 6.06
CA ARG A 56 -13.13 -29.35 5.57
C ARG A 56 -11.85 -29.46 6.37
N TYR A 57 -11.33 -28.34 6.89
CA TYR A 57 -10.01 -28.30 7.53
C TYR A 57 -10.12 -27.84 8.99
N PRO A 58 -9.57 -28.60 9.95
CA PRO A 58 -9.70 -28.28 11.38
C PRO A 58 -8.93 -27.00 11.77
N TYR A 59 -7.97 -26.58 10.96
CA TYR A 59 -7.11 -25.42 11.21
C TYR A 59 -7.84 -24.08 11.21
N TRP A 60 -8.96 -23.95 10.49
CA TRP A 60 -9.76 -22.72 10.59
C TRP A 60 -10.39 -22.58 11.97
N ASN A 61 -10.97 -23.67 12.48
CA ASN A 61 -11.77 -23.66 13.71
C ASN A 61 -10.91 -23.46 14.96
N ARG A 62 -9.65 -23.91 14.96
CA ARG A 62 -8.73 -23.78 16.11
C ARG A 62 -8.48 -22.35 16.57
N SER A 63 -8.64 -21.37 15.68
CA SER A 63 -8.44 -19.95 15.97
C SER A 63 -9.58 -19.08 15.43
N LEU A 64 -10.68 -19.68 14.97
CA LEU A 64 -11.74 -18.98 14.24
C LEU A 64 -11.18 -18.04 13.16
N GLY A 65 -10.26 -18.55 12.34
CA GLY A 65 -9.61 -17.82 11.25
C GLY A 65 -8.56 -16.78 11.65
N ALA A 66 -8.25 -16.58 12.94
CA ALA A 66 -7.31 -15.54 13.37
C ALA A 66 -5.83 -15.73 12.92
N ASP A 67 -5.40 -16.96 12.61
CA ASP A 67 -4.09 -17.25 11.99
C ASP A 67 -4.17 -17.40 10.46
N HIS A 68 -5.32 -17.09 9.86
CA HIS A 68 -5.52 -17.08 8.42
C HIS A 68 -5.38 -15.66 7.88
N PHE A 69 -4.86 -15.53 6.67
CA PHE A 69 -4.74 -14.24 6.02
C PHE A 69 -5.20 -14.25 4.57
N MET A 70 -5.82 -13.14 4.17
CA MET A 70 -6.14 -12.83 2.78
C MET A 70 -5.28 -11.67 2.29
N LEU A 71 -5.15 -11.54 0.96
CA LEU A 71 -4.45 -10.43 0.33
C LEU A 71 -5.32 -9.80 -0.76
N SER A 72 -5.50 -8.48 -0.73
CA SER A 72 -6.18 -7.73 -1.78
C SER A 72 -5.59 -6.34 -1.96
N CYS A 73 -5.28 -5.97 -3.20
CA CYS A 73 -4.97 -4.59 -3.56
C CYS A 73 -6.10 -3.83 -4.25
N HIS A 74 -7.27 -4.43 -4.35
CA HIS A 74 -8.47 -3.76 -4.85
C HIS A 74 -9.18 -3.05 -3.68
N ASP A 75 -9.72 -1.84 -3.91
CA ASP A 75 -10.57 -1.08 -2.95
C ASP A 75 -11.64 -1.93 -2.26
N TRP A 76 -12.20 -2.93 -2.95
CA TRP A 76 -13.29 -3.76 -2.44
C TRP A 76 -12.81 -4.91 -1.56
N GLY A 77 -11.51 -4.99 -1.24
CA GLY A 77 -10.95 -5.98 -0.30
C GLY A 77 -11.67 -6.02 1.06
N PRO A 78 -11.81 -4.88 1.76
CA PRO A 78 -12.61 -4.79 2.98
C PRO A 78 -14.05 -5.30 2.79
N TYR A 79 -14.73 -4.85 1.73
CA TYR A 79 -16.11 -5.25 1.45
C TYR A 79 -16.26 -6.76 1.22
N ALA A 80 -15.42 -7.34 0.36
CA ALA A 80 -15.42 -8.76 0.06
C ALA A 80 -15.17 -9.59 1.32
N SER A 81 -14.20 -9.19 2.15
CA SER A 81 -13.90 -9.86 3.44
C SER A 81 -15.09 -9.84 4.41
N GLY A 82 -16.00 -8.86 4.27
CA GLY A 82 -17.23 -8.77 5.05
C GLY A 82 -18.24 -9.89 4.78
N GLY A 83 -18.02 -10.74 3.77
CA GLY A 83 -18.85 -11.90 3.50
C GLY A 83 -18.92 -12.91 4.66
N HIS A 84 -17.89 -12.98 5.51
CA HIS A 84 -17.85 -13.89 6.65
C HIS A 84 -17.38 -13.18 7.92
N HIS A 85 -18.11 -13.33 9.03
CA HIS A 85 -17.87 -12.61 10.29
C HIS A 85 -16.42 -12.80 10.81
N HIS A 86 -15.96 -14.04 10.97
CA HIS A 86 -14.61 -14.31 11.45
C HIS A 86 -13.50 -13.87 10.48
N LEU A 87 -13.73 -13.90 9.17
CA LEU A 87 -12.75 -13.39 8.20
C LEU A 87 -12.58 -11.88 8.35
N PHE A 88 -13.69 -11.17 8.57
CA PHE A 88 -13.67 -9.72 8.71
C PHE A 88 -13.10 -9.25 10.05
N PHE A 89 -13.46 -9.93 11.14
CA PHE A 89 -13.13 -9.48 12.50
C PHE A 89 -11.88 -10.13 13.09
N ASN A 90 -11.57 -11.38 12.74
CA ASN A 90 -10.48 -12.13 13.37
C ASN A 90 -9.27 -12.30 12.45
N SER A 91 -9.49 -12.65 11.18
CA SER A 91 -8.40 -12.94 10.24
C SER A 91 -7.55 -11.72 9.90
N ILE A 92 -6.31 -11.98 9.49
CA ILE A 92 -5.36 -10.97 9.05
C ILE A 92 -5.71 -10.56 7.62
N ARG A 93 -6.07 -9.29 7.42
CA ARG A 93 -6.34 -8.77 6.07
C ARG A 93 -5.16 -7.95 5.58
N VAL A 94 -4.49 -8.43 4.55
CA VAL A 94 -3.42 -7.70 3.86
C VAL A 94 -4.07 -6.86 2.75
N LEU A 95 -4.10 -5.53 2.92
CA LEU A 95 -4.91 -4.64 2.10
C LEU A 95 -4.09 -3.47 1.55
N CYS A 96 -4.24 -3.15 0.25
CA CYS A 96 -3.73 -1.87 -0.27
C CYS A 96 -4.52 -0.69 0.29
N ASN A 97 -5.85 -0.76 0.26
CA ASN A 97 -6.73 0.26 0.84
C ASN A 97 -6.73 0.19 2.39
N ALA A 98 -5.63 0.63 3.00
CA ALA A 98 -5.44 0.60 4.46
C ALA A 98 -6.03 1.84 5.16
N ASN A 99 -7.30 2.11 4.89
CA ASN A 99 -8.02 3.29 5.38
C ASN A 99 -8.74 2.99 6.72
N THR A 100 -8.35 3.67 7.80
CA THR A 100 -8.97 3.44 9.12
C THR A 100 -10.43 3.89 9.20
N SER A 101 -10.91 4.75 8.29
CA SER A 101 -12.34 5.06 8.20
C SER A 101 -13.15 4.00 7.43
N GLU A 102 -12.48 3.06 6.77
CA GLU A 102 -13.11 1.96 6.01
C GLU A 102 -12.75 0.61 6.63
N TRP A 103 -12.90 0.55 7.96
CA TRP A 103 -12.76 -0.67 8.77
C TRP A 103 -11.36 -1.30 8.79
N PHE A 104 -10.32 -0.62 8.29
CA PHE A 104 -8.94 -1.07 8.48
C PHE A 104 -8.52 -0.90 9.95
N ASN A 105 -8.02 -1.97 10.57
CA ASN A 105 -7.53 -1.97 11.94
C ASN A 105 -6.06 -2.35 11.96
N ALA A 106 -5.15 -1.41 12.23
CA ALA A 106 -3.70 -1.66 12.20
C ALA A 106 -3.21 -2.75 13.17
N SER A 107 -3.97 -3.05 14.23
CA SER A 107 -3.63 -4.12 15.18
C SER A 107 -3.90 -5.53 14.63
N ARG A 108 -4.73 -5.65 13.58
CA ARG A 108 -5.12 -6.94 12.97
C ARG A 108 -4.79 -7.03 11.48
N ASP A 109 -4.91 -5.94 10.76
CA ASP A 109 -4.72 -5.85 9.32
C ASP A 109 -3.29 -5.39 9.00
N VAL A 110 -2.86 -5.62 7.77
CA VAL A 110 -1.54 -5.27 7.25
C VAL A 110 -1.69 -4.39 6.03
N SER A 111 -1.03 -3.24 6.05
CA SER A 111 -0.99 -2.31 4.91
C SER A 111 -0.02 -2.85 3.86
N LEU A 112 -0.52 -3.08 2.65
CA LEU A 112 0.24 -3.54 1.49
C LEU A 112 0.50 -2.35 0.57
N PRO A 113 1.75 -2.05 0.20
CA PRO A 113 1.99 -0.97 -0.74
C PRO A 113 1.41 -1.31 -2.11
N GLU A 114 0.66 -0.37 -2.69
CA GLU A 114 0.20 -0.49 -4.06
C GLU A 114 1.38 -0.34 -5.04
N MET A 115 1.46 -1.23 -6.01
CA MET A 115 2.54 -1.25 -7.00
C MET A 115 1.96 -1.29 -8.41
N ASN A 116 2.50 -0.45 -9.28
CA ASN A 116 2.20 -0.52 -10.70
C ASN A 116 3.19 -1.49 -11.37
N VAL A 117 2.81 -2.77 -11.50
CA VAL A 117 3.69 -3.86 -11.99
C VAL A 117 3.82 -3.88 -13.53
N ARG A 118 3.46 -2.78 -14.22
CA ARG A 118 3.40 -2.75 -15.69
C ARG A 118 4.75 -2.87 -16.41
N SER A 119 5.88 -2.75 -15.71
CA SER A 119 7.21 -2.91 -16.31
C SER A 119 8.09 -3.88 -15.52
N ASN A 120 8.62 -4.90 -16.20
CA ASN A 120 9.55 -5.88 -15.63
C ASN A 120 10.90 -5.28 -15.18
N VAL A 121 11.16 -4.00 -15.42
CA VAL A 121 12.40 -3.30 -15.01
C VAL A 121 12.06 -1.97 -14.35
N ILE A 122 12.10 -1.93 -13.02
CA ILE A 122 11.98 -0.68 -12.26
C ILE A 122 13.35 0.02 -12.26
N LYS A 123 13.47 1.14 -12.98
CA LYS A 123 14.71 1.94 -13.00
C LYS A 123 14.84 2.79 -11.73
N VAL A 124 15.28 2.17 -10.65
CA VAL A 124 15.50 2.83 -9.35
C VAL A 124 16.61 3.88 -9.40
N GLY A 125 16.59 4.76 -8.39
CA GLY A 125 17.55 5.84 -8.20
C GLY A 125 17.13 7.15 -8.85
N GLY A 126 17.75 8.24 -8.41
CA GLY A 126 17.65 9.54 -9.03
C GLY A 126 18.88 10.42 -8.76
N PRO A 127 18.88 11.66 -9.28
CA PRO A 127 19.98 12.59 -9.06
C PRO A 127 20.12 12.95 -7.58
N SER A 128 21.30 13.48 -7.23
CA SER A 128 21.58 14.08 -5.92
C SER A 128 20.62 15.24 -5.62
N ALA A 129 20.59 15.68 -4.36
CA ALA A 129 19.75 16.80 -3.92
C ALA A 129 19.91 18.08 -4.76
N SER A 130 21.11 18.37 -5.27
CA SER A 130 21.38 19.55 -6.12
C SER A 130 20.92 19.37 -7.57
N GLY A 131 20.80 18.12 -8.05
CA GLY A 131 20.31 17.81 -9.39
C GLY A 131 18.78 17.77 -9.51
N ARG A 132 18.06 18.27 -8.50
CA ARG A 132 16.59 18.29 -8.42
C ARG A 132 16.07 19.72 -8.44
N PRO A 133 15.88 20.31 -9.64
CA PRO A 133 15.48 21.72 -9.77
C PRO A 133 14.05 21.98 -9.30
N MET A 134 13.15 20.99 -9.36
CA MET A 134 11.74 21.17 -9.00
C MET A 134 11.55 20.97 -7.50
N LEU A 135 10.78 21.86 -6.85
CA LEU A 135 10.45 21.69 -5.44
C LEU A 135 9.52 20.49 -5.26
N ALA A 136 8.40 20.47 -5.97
CA ALA A 136 7.41 19.41 -5.84
C ALA A 136 6.78 19.03 -7.18
N PHE A 137 6.35 17.78 -7.28
CA PHE A 137 5.69 17.27 -8.48
C PHE A 137 4.49 16.36 -8.19
N PHE A 138 3.46 16.52 -9.02
CA PHE A 138 2.34 15.60 -9.16
C PHE A 138 1.87 15.53 -10.61
N ALA A 139 1.55 14.32 -11.08
CA ALA A 139 0.69 14.13 -12.23
C ALA A 139 -0.34 13.02 -11.99
N GLY A 140 -1.62 13.31 -12.26
CA GLY A 140 -2.70 12.35 -12.13
C GLY A 140 -4.10 12.94 -12.30
N GLY A 141 -5.00 12.12 -12.84
CA GLY A 141 -6.39 12.51 -13.09
C GLY A 141 -7.14 12.96 -11.84
N ASN A 142 -8.13 13.83 -12.05
CA ASN A 142 -9.05 14.30 -11.02
C ASN A 142 -9.89 13.13 -10.46
N HIS A 143 -9.55 12.68 -9.26
CA HIS A 143 -10.07 11.43 -8.69
C HIS A 143 -9.99 11.45 -7.16
N GLY A 144 -11.08 11.07 -6.49
CA GLY A 144 -11.18 11.12 -5.03
C GLY A 144 -11.39 12.53 -4.47
N PRO A 145 -11.44 12.68 -3.13
CA PRO A 145 -11.70 13.95 -2.47
C PRO A 145 -10.49 14.89 -2.42
N VAL A 146 -9.26 14.36 -2.44
CA VAL A 146 -8.04 15.17 -2.23
C VAL A 146 -7.53 15.81 -3.53
N ARG A 147 -7.52 15.06 -4.63
CA ARG A 147 -6.96 15.55 -5.92
C ARG A 147 -7.70 16.75 -6.51
N PRO A 148 -9.05 16.88 -6.44
CA PRO A 148 -9.73 18.09 -6.88
C PRO A 148 -9.21 19.34 -6.16
N VAL A 149 -8.95 19.25 -4.86
CA VAL A 149 -8.40 20.37 -4.06
C VAL A 149 -6.97 20.67 -4.51
N LEU A 150 -6.11 19.66 -4.67
CA LEU A 150 -4.74 19.84 -5.15
C LEU A 150 -4.70 20.49 -6.54
N LEU A 151 -5.48 19.96 -7.50
CA LEU A 151 -5.55 20.47 -8.86
C LEU A 151 -6.10 21.90 -8.89
N LYS A 152 -7.15 22.19 -8.10
CA LYS A 152 -7.71 23.54 -7.98
C LYS A 152 -6.66 24.55 -7.54
N HIS A 153 -5.79 24.20 -6.59
CA HIS A 153 -4.80 25.13 -6.04
C HIS A 153 -3.51 25.24 -6.84
N TRP A 154 -3.01 24.13 -7.41
CA TRP A 154 -1.64 24.08 -7.93
C TRP A 154 -1.52 23.74 -9.42
N LYS A 155 -2.57 23.24 -10.07
CA LYS A 155 -2.50 22.81 -11.48
C LYS A 155 -2.03 23.97 -12.36
N ASP A 156 -0.86 23.80 -12.97
CA ASP A 156 -0.24 24.75 -13.91
C ASP A 156 -0.10 26.20 -13.35
N LYS A 157 0.10 26.35 -12.04
CA LYS A 157 0.09 27.65 -11.33
C LYS A 157 1.42 28.12 -10.75
N ASP A 158 2.41 27.24 -10.61
CA ASP A 158 3.70 27.57 -10.01
C ASP A 158 4.85 26.83 -10.72
N SER A 159 6.00 27.48 -10.89
CA SER A 159 7.15 26.93 -11.59
C SER A 159 7.90 25.86 -10.79
N ASP A 160 7.87 25.96 -9.46
CA ASP A 160 8.59 25.08 -8.53
C ASP A 160 7.71 23.92 -8.06
N VAL A 161 6.39 24.16 -7.91
CA VAL A 161 5.38 23.17 -7.56
C VAL A 161 4.58 22.79 -8.81
N GLN A 162 5.08 21.78 -9.53
CA GLN A 162 4.49 21.37 -10.80
C GLN A 162 3.41 20.31 -10.58
N VAL A 163 2.17 20.71 -10.79
CA VAL A 163 0.99 19.85 -10.66
C VAL A 163 0.29 19.80 -12.00
N HIS A 164 0.08 18.59 -12.51
CA HIS A 164 -0.62 18.35 -13.77
C HIS A 164 -1.70 17.29 -13.60
N GLU A 165 -2.72 17.35 -14.45
CA GLU A 165 -3.71 16.28 -14.51
C GLU A 165 -3.23 15.15 -15.44
N TYR A 166 -2.88 15.52 -16.68
CA TYR A 166 -2.29 14.65 -17.68
C TYR A 166 -1.02 15.31 -18.23
N LEU A 167 0.04 14.52 -18.40
CA LEU A 167 1.27 15.01 -19.00
C LEU A 167 1.13 15.05 -20.54
N PRO A 168 1.71 16.06 -21.21
CA PRO A 168 1.79 16.09 -22.67
C PRO A 168 2.52 14.87 -23.24
N LYS A 169 2.18 14.51 -24.48
CA LYS A 169 2.86 13.42 -25.20
C LYS A 169 4.37 13.71 -25.30
N GLY A 170 5.20 12.72 -24.99
CA GLY A 170 6.67 12.84 -25.01
C GLY A 170 7.30 13.33 -23.70
N VAL A 171 6.49 13.82 -22.74
CA VAL A 171 6.99 14.19 -21.41
C VAL A 171 7.06 12.95 -20.51
N SER A 172 8.24 12.67 -19.97
CA SER A 172 8.47 11.50 -19.12
C SER A 172 8.06 11.77 -17.67
N TYR A 173 7.03 11.06 -17.20
CA TYR A 173 6.61 11.05 -15.79
C TYR A 173 7.76 10.71 -14.84
N VAL A 174 8.54 9.68 -15.18
CA VAL A 174 9.66 9.20 -14.37
C VAL A 174 10.75 10.27 -14.24
N GLU A 175 11.07 10.96 -15.33
CA GLU A 175 12.08 12.02 -15.29
C GLU A 175 11.63 13.22 -14.45
N LEU A 176 10.34 13.59 -14.50
CA LEU A 176 9.81 14.64 -13.64
C LEU A 176 9.86 14.27 -12.15
N MET A 177 9.52 13.01 -11.80
CA MET A 177 9.70 12.54 -10.42
C MET A 177 11.17 12.56 -9.99
N LYS A 178 12.10 12.11 -10.85
CA LYS A 178 13.55 12.11 -10.56
C LYS A 178 14.11 13.52 -10.40
N LYS A 179 13.59 14.51 -11.14
CA LYS A 179 13.99 15.93 -11.04
C LYS A 179 13.33 16.69 -9.89
N SER A 180 12.43 16.07 -9.15
CA SER A 180 11.68 16.70 -8.07
C SER A 180 12.25 16.40 -6.71
N LYS A 181 12.30 17.39 -5.82
CA LYS A 181 12.71 17.18 -4.43
C LYS A 181 11.67 16.36 -3.66
N PHE A 182 10.41 16.77 -3.81
CA PHE A 182 9.25 16.20 -3.15
C PHE A 182 8.26 15.65 -4.17
N CYS A 183 7.71 14.47 -3.93
CA CYS A 183 6.71 13.85 -4.82
C CYS A 183 5.38 13.78 -4.09
N LEU A 184 4.39 14.51 -4.57
CA LEU A 184 3.09 14.58 -3.93
C LEU A 184 2.33 13.27 -4.18
N CYS A 185 1.83 12.70 -3.09
CA CYS A 185 1.10 11.45 -3.05
C CYS A 185 -0.31 11.69 -2.45
N PRO A 186 -1.18 12.46 -3.13
CA PRO A 186 -2.55 12.67 -2.68
C PRO A 186 -3.39 11.41 -2.86
N SER A 187 -4.21 11.10 -1.86
CA SER A 187 -5.17 9.99 -1.95
C SER A 187 -6.21 10.21 -3.06
N GLY A 188 -6.67 9.08 -3.61
CA GLY A 188 -7.79 9.01 -4.54
C GLY A 188 -9.09 8.70 -3.79
N TYR A 189 -10.00 7.95 -4.43
CA TYR A 189 -11.08 7.29 -3.66
C TYR A 189 -10.48 6.26 -2.70
N GLU A 190 -9.40 5.59 -3.12
CA GLU A 190 -8.54 4.81 -2.23
C GLU A 190 -7.48 5.70 -1.56
N VAL A 191 -7.12 5.33 -0.33
CA VAL A 191 -5.97 5.93 0.34
C VAL A 191 -4.64 5.48 -0.25
N ALA A 192 -4.62 4.29 -0.87
CA ALA A 192 -3.48 3.71 -1.56
C ALA A 192 -3.12 4.51 -2.81
N SER A 193 -1.83 4.51 -3.15
CA SER A 193 -1.36 5.10 -4.39
C SER A 193 -0.01 4.49 -4.77
N PRO A 194 0.18 4.07 -6.03
CA PRO A 194 1.47 3.54 -6.48
C PRO A 194 2.56 4.62 -6.45
N ARG A 195 2.16 5.91 -6.39
CA ARG A 195 3.07 7.06 -6.33
C ARG A 195 3.97 7.06 -5.12
N ILE A 196 3.53 6.48 -4.00
CA ILE A 196 4.37 6.36 -2.80
C ILE A 196 5.57 5.47 -3.10
N MET A 197 5.34 4.34 -3.77
CA MET A 197 6.40 3.42 -4.20
C MET A 197 7.28 4.08 -5.24
N GLU A 198 6.69 4.72 -6.25
CA GLU A 198 7.42 5.42 -7.32
C GLU A 198 8.32 6.53 -6.75
N ALA A 199 7.83 7.31 -5.77
CA ALA A 199 8.63 8.32 -5.08
C ALA A 199 9.86 7.70 -4.39
N ILE A 200 9.67 6.58 -3.69
CA ILE A 200 10.75 5.85 -3.02
C ILE A 200 11.74 5.27 -4.03
N TYR A 201 11.26 4.74 -5.16
CA TYR A 201 12.13 4.21 -6.21
C TYR A 201 12.98 5.29 -6.87
N TYR A 202 12.49 6.52 -6.96
CA TYR A 202 13.18 7.61 -7.65
C TYR A 202 13.88 8.58 -6.70
N ASP A 203 14.17 8.14 -5.46
CA ASP A 203 14.84 8.93 -4.41
C ASP A 203 14.17 10.30 -4.18
N CYS A 204 12.86 10.39 -4.42
CA CYS A 204 12.03 11.57 -4.26
C CYS A 204 11.33 11.50 -2.90
N VAL A 205 11.41 12.55 -2.08
CA VAL A 205 10.81 12.52 -0.73
C VAL A 205 9.28 12.48 -0.86
N PRO A 206 8.60 11.40 -0.40
CA PRO A 206 7.15 11.31 -0.54
C PRO A 206 6.47 12.38 0.33
N VAL A 207 5.47 13.05 -0.24
CA VAL A 207 4.56 13.95 0.49
C VAL A 207 3.19 13.32 0.50
N THR A 208 2.82 12.68 1.60
CA THR A 208 1.53 12.01 1.74
C THR A 208 0.45 13.03 2.07
N ILE A 209 -0.56 13.15 1.21
CA ILE A 209 -1.72 14.03 1.42
C ILE A 209 -2.95 13.15 1.54
N ASN A 210 -3.23 12.71 2.76
CA ASN A 210 -4.29 11.76 3.04
C ASN A 210 -4.87 11.98 4.43
N ALA A 211 -6.12 11.55 4.58
CA ALA A 211 -6.70 11.27 5.88
C ALA A 211 -6.66 9.75 6.08
N ASN A 212 -6.36 9.30 7.30
CA ASN A 212 -6.63 7.93 7.76
C ASN A 212 -5.85 6.78 7.07
N TYR A 213 -4.80 7.06 6.29
CA TYR A 213 -3.99 6.00 5.69
C TYR A 213 -2.96 5.44 6.66
N VAL A 214 -3.04 4.14 6.95
CA VAL A 214 -1.95 3.44 7.63
C VAL A 214 -0.86 3.10 6.62
N LEU A 215 0.24 3.83 6.67
CA LEU A 215 1.34 3.65 5.70
C LEU A 215 1.98 2.26 5.84
N PRO A 216 2.41 1.64 4.72
CA PRO A 216 3.05 0.33 4.75
C PRO A 216 4.24 0.26 5.69
N PHE A 217 4.36 -0.84 6.42
CA PHE A 217 5.47 -1.12 7.34
C PHE A 217 5.65 -0.10 8.48
N SER A 218 4.61 0.65 8.84
CA SER A 218 4.68 1.62 9.96
C SER A 218 5.02 1.00 11.31
N ASP A 219 4.91 -0.32 11.47
CA ASP A 219 5.36 -1.04 12.67
C ASP A 219 6.89 -1.04 12.84
N VAL A 220 7.64 -0.82 11.76
CA VAL A 220 9.10 -0.92 11.71
C VAL A 220 9.74 0.35 11.17
N LEU A 221 9.11 0.99 10.18
CA LEU A 221 9.64 2.18 9.52
C LEU A 221 9.05 3.45 10.12
N ASN A 222 9.93 4.34 10.59
CA ASN A 222 9.55 5.70 10.97
C ASN A 222 9.38 6.58 9.72
N TRP A 223 8.16 6.65 9.19
CA TRP A 223 7.82 7.46 8.00
C TRP A 223 8.22 8.93 8.14
N LYS A 224 8.03 9.54 9.32
CA LYS A 224 8.43 10.95 9.59
C LYS A 224 9.92 11.20 9.35
N ALA A 225 10.75 10.15 9.34
CA ALA A 225 12.18 10.28 9.10
C ALA A 225 12.52 10.53 7.61
N PHE A 226 11.64 10.16 6.67
CA PHE A 226 11.92 10.16 5.23
C PHE A 226 10.74 10.61 4.34
N SER A 227 9.59 10.97 4.90
CA SER A 227 8.45 11.57 4.20
C SER A 227 7.96 12.85 4.88
N VAL A 228 7.12 13.60 4.17
CA VAL A 228 6.36 14.72 4.73
C VAL A 228 4.89 14.32 4.72
N GLN A 229 4.17 14.57 5.81
CA GLN A 229 2.73 14.41 5.87
C GLN A 229 2.08 15.79 5.85
N VAL A 230 1.09 15.98 4.98
CA VAL A 230 0.36 17.23 4.83
C VAL A 230 -1.14 16.92 4.87
N SER A 231 -1.91 17.71 5.61
CA SER A 231 -3.36 17.54 5.63
C SER A 231 -4.01 18.12 4.37
N VAL A 232 -5.30 17.84 4.16
CA VAL A 232 -6.02 18.37 2.98
C VAL A 232 -6.19 19.89 3.10
N GLU A 233 -6.36 20.39 4.32
CA GLU A 233 -6.55 21.81 4.64
C GLU A 233 -5.28 22.62 4.36
N ASP A 234 -4.12 21.99 4.48
CA ASP A 234 -2.80 22.59 4.26
C ASP A 234 -2.37 22.60 2.77
N ILE A 235 -3.18 22.03 1.86
CA ILE A 235 -2.88 22.03 0.42
C ILE A 235 -2.55 23.43 -0.11
N PRO A 236 -3.31 24.50 0.21
CA PRO A 236 -2.97 25.85 -0.25
C PRO A 236 -1.61 26.36 0.23
N ASN A 237 -1.09 25.81 1.33
CA ASN A 237 0.17 26.21 1.96
C ASN A 237 1.36 25.29 1.61
N LEU A 238 1.18 24.35 0.66
CA LEU A 238 2.17 23.32 0.30
C LEU A 238 3.57 23.88 0.04
N LYS A 239 3.69 24.93 -0.77
CA LYS A 239 5.01 25.51 -1.11
C LYS A 239 5.74 26.00 0.14
N ASN A 240 5.06 26.69 1.04
CA ASN A 240 5.66 27.20 2.28
C ASN A 240 6.09 26.07 3.21
N ILE A 241 5.24 25.04 3.37
CA ILE A 241 5.56 23.85 4.18
C ILE A 241 6.83 23.19 3.65
N LEU A 242 6.91 22.95 2.35
CA LEU A 242 8.06 22.27 1.74
C LEU A 242 9.33 23.14 1.75
N MET A 243 9.19 24.46 1.57
CA MET A 243 10.32 25.40 1.65
C MET A 243 10.83 25.62 3.08
N SER A 244 9.99 25.40 4.11
CA SER A 244 10.42 25.46 5.51
C SER A 244 11.42 24.35 5.90
N ILE A 245 11.48 23.27 5.11
CA ILE A 245 12.40 22.17 5.31
C ILE A 245 13.79 22.61 4.86
N SER A 246 14.71 22.76 5.81
CA SER A 246 16.09 23.17 5.52
C SER A 246 16.77 22.22 4.52
N PRO A 247 17.72 22.69 3.69
CA PRO A 247 18.48 21.85 2.77
C PRO A 247 19.15 20.65 3.45
N ARG A 248 19.68 20.84 4.67
CA ARG A 248 20.30 19.78 5.47
C ARG A 248 19.29 18.69 5.85
N GLN A 249 18.09 19.10 6.27
CA GLN A 249 17.02 18.16 6.58
C GLN A 249 16.54 17.42 5.34
N TYR A 250 16.35 18.11 4.23
CA TYR A 250 15.97 17.50 2.95
C TYR A 250 16.97 16.44 2.49
N ILE A 251 18.28 16.76 2.50
CA ILE A 251 19.34 15.79 2.14
C ILE A 251 19.29 14.55 3.05
N ARG A 252 19.03 14.74 4.36
CA ARG A 252 18.87 13.63 5.30
C ARG A 252 17.65 12.76 4.97
N MET A 253 16.51 13.38 4.64
CA MET A 253 15.31 12.65 4.22
C MET A 253 15.56 11.86 2.94
N GLN A 254 16.16 12.48 1.92
CA GLN A 254 16.49 11.83 0.65
C GLN A 254 17.40 10.59 0.84
N ARG A 255 18.45 10.71 1.67
CA ARG A 255 19.32 9.57 1.99
C ARG A 255 18.56 8.43 2.68
N ARG A 256 17.60 8.76 3.53
CA ARG A 256 16.75 7.77 4.19
C ARG A 256 15.76 7.13 3.22
N VAL A 257 15.18 7.88 2.27
CA VAL A 257 14.37 7.31 1.17
C VAL A 257 15.18 6.24 0.44
N LYS A 258 16.42 6.55 0.05
CA LYS A 258 17.32 5.59 -0.61
C LYS A 258 17.62 4.36 0.25
N THR A 259 17.74 4.55 1.57
CA THR A 259 17.99 3.45 2.51
C THR A 259 16.78 2.51 2.63
N VAL A 260 15.57 3.09 2.72
CA VAL A 260 14.35 2.28 2.87
C VAL A 260 13.89 1.63 1.57
N GLN A 261 14.37 2.10 0.41
CA GLN A 261 14.02 1.59 -0.91
C GLN A 261 14.05 0.05 -0.99
N ARG A 262 15.07 -0.60 -0.42
CA ARG A 262 15.18 -2.06 -0.38
C ARG A 262 13.94 -2.77 0.17
N HIS A 263 13.26 -2.16 1.15
CA HIS A 263 12.07 -2.68 1.83
C HIS A 263 10.82 -2.66 0.96
N PHE A 264 10.88 -1.94 -0.16
CA PHE A 264 9.81 -1.79 -1.13
C PHE A 264 10.11 -2.52 -2.45
N MET A 265 11.29 -3.15 -2.58
CA MET A 265 11.66 -3.92 -3.76
C MET A 265 11.03 -5.31 -3.70
N MET A 266 10.44 -5.74 -4.81
CA MET A 266 10.04 -7.13 -5.02
C MET A 266 11.14 -7.84 -5.80
N ASN A 267 11.87 -8.74 -5.15
CA ASN A 267 12.97 -9.48 -5.76
C ASN A 267 12.55 -10.89 -6.13
N GLY A 268 13.05 -11.40 -7.26
CA GLY A 268 13.02 -12.82 -7.60
C GLY A 268 14.45 -13.34 -7.71
N PRO A 269 14.94 -14.19 -6.77
CA PRO A 269 14.30 -14.67 -5.53
C PRO A 269 14.19 -13.60 -4.42
N PRO A 270 13.33 -13.79 -3.39
CA PRO A 270 13.18 -12.85 -2.28
C PRO A 270 14.50 -12.59 -1.54
N GLN A 271 14.80 -11.36 -1.17
CA GLN A 271 16.03 -11.01 -0.44
C GLN A 271 15.73 -10.52 0.97
N ARG A 272 16.67 -10.70 1.90
CA ARG A 272 16.48 -10.29 3.30
C ARG A 272 16.05 -8.81 3.37
N PHE A 273 14.96 -8.58 4.09
CA PHE A 273 14.32 -7.27 4.27
C PHE A 273 13.69 -6.65 3.02
N ASP A 274 13.50 -7.40 1.95
CA ASP A 274 12.73 -6.93 0.81
C ASP A 274 11.22 -6.87 1.11
N LEU A 275 10.43 -6.45 0.12
CA LEU A 275 8.99 -6.30 0.28
C LEU A 275 8.32 -7.59 0.78
N TYR A 276 8.75 -8.74 0.28
CA TYR A 276 8.21 -10.04 0.67
C TYR A 276 8.49 -10.33 2.15
N HIS A 277 9.74 -10.16 2.60
CA HIS A 277 10.10 -10.38 4.00
C HIS A 277 9.46 -9.36 4.94
N MET A 278 9.38 -8.09 4.53
CA MET A 278 8.72 -7.04 5.32
C MET A 278 7.23 -7.35 5.48
N LEU A 279 6.56 -7.84 4.43
CA LEU A 279 5.16 -8.24 4.49
C LEU A 279 4.94 -9.44 5.41
N LEU A 280 5.75 -10.49 5.28
CA LEU A 280 5.69 -11.66 6.17
C LEU A 280 5.94 -11.29 7.63
N HIS A 281 6.86 -10.36 7.89
CA HIS A 281 7.10 -9.84 9.23
C HIS A 281 5.86 -9.11 9.77
N SER A 282 5.22 -8.25 8.97
CA SER A 282 3.97 -7.60 9.39
C SER A 282 2.86 -8.60 9.67
N ILE A 283 2.69 -9.64 8.84
CA ILE A 283 1.72 -10.73 9.08
C ILE A 283 2.04 -11.46 10.39
N TRP A 284 3.32 -11.82 10.60
CA TRP A 284 3.78 -12.48 11.81
C TRP A 284 3.41 -11.70 13.08
N LEU A 285 3.61 -10.38 13.07
CA LEU A 285 3.25 -9.52 14.20
C LEU A 285 1.77 -9.60 14.57
N ARG A 286 0.87 -9.74 13.59
CA ARG A 286 -0.59 -9.78 13.84
C ARG A 286 -1.02 -11.11 14.45
N ARG A 287 -0.24 -12.17 14.23
CA ARG A 287 -0.45 -13.50 14.81
C ARG A 287 -0.02 -13.59 16.27
N LEU A 288 0.86 -12.72 16.77
CA LEU A 288 1.43 -12.84 18.12
C LEU A 288 0.41 -12.70 19.26
N ASN A 289 -0.69 -11.97 19.03
CA ASN A 289 -1.70 -11.69 20.06
C ASN A 289 -2.96 -12.57 19.94
N VAL A 290 -2.84 -13.71 19.26
CA VAL A 290 -3.96 -14.64 19.01
C VAL A 290 -3.85 -15.86 19.92
N ARG A 291 -4.97 -16.23 20.57
CA ARG A 291 -5.11 -17.52 21.26
C ARG A 291 -5.44 -18.61 20.24
N ILE A 292 -4.67 -19.69 20.28
CA ILE A 292 -4.90 -20.88 19.45
C ILE A 292 -5.37 -22.00 20.39
N HIS A 293 -6.53 -22.57 20.10
CA HIS A 293 -7.05 -23.71 20.84
C HIS A 293 -6.43 -25.01 20.29
N PRO A 294 -6.03 -25.96 21.13
CA PRO A 294 -5.60 -27.28 20.69
C PRO A 294 -6.69 -27.95 19.84
N GLN A 295 -6.28 -28.77 18.88
CA GLN A 295 -7.21 -29.71 18.25
C GLN A 295 -7.34 -30.89 19.21
N ASP A 296 -8.57 -31.20 19.62
CA ASP A 296 -8.91 -32.42 20.38
C ASP A 296 -8.79 -33.67 19.49
#